data_AF-A0A5K7ZXQ6-F1
#
_entry.id   AF-A0A5K7ZXQ6-F1
#
_cell.length_a   1.000
_cell.length_b   1.000
_cell.length_c   1.000
_cell.angle_alpha   90.00
_cell.angle_beta   90.00
_cell.angle_gamma   90.00
#
_symmetry.space_group_name_H-M   'P 1'
#
loop_
_entity.id
_entity.type
_entity.pdbx_description
1 polymer ?
#
loop_
_entity_poly.entity_id
_entity_poly.type
_entity_poly.pdbx_seq_one_letter_code
_entity_poly.pdbx_strand_id
1 'polypeptide(L)'
;MLEDEIQAYLAWMADNAYSKGTQENYKRILGQFLSFVRSGRYRWNDVFTYKTMMLFKNVNGLGEIHGISGFTRYLYKKGKIAVPRPMRKPPPPLPTIYEDFMVHHKRYRQATNIAVAHIRRVLVAFDAYCQQGGIELRSLRIEHVDAFHKAFFKDFKEESRGVYRNYLKKFLSYLYHERRIVTVDLASMVVGRREYIHAKPPKFLRPAEVQRLFSSLNPSSASGIRTYAMMHLAYTMGLRPQEISLIRLSDIRFTEKLLRVCVRKGDNPLELPIPEHTIKAVAAYIIGSRPKSDCNYYVTIPTTQTYHSRFKFLSRKT
;
A
#
# COMPACT_ATOMS: atom_id res chain seq x y z
N MET A 1 -28.33 4.28 15.89
CA MET A 1 -27.37 3.21 15.54
C MET A 1 -26.13 3.73 14.80
N LEU A 2 -26.20 4.23 13.56
CA LEU A 2 -24.99 4.69 12.84
C LEU A 2 -24.35 5.94 13.47
N GLU A 3 -25.16 6.87 13.97
CA GLU A 3 -24.68 8.07 14.67
C GLU A 3 -23.95 7.73 15.97
N ASP A 4 -24.51 6.82 16.77
CA ASP A 4 -23.91 6.36 18.03
C ASP A 4 -22.53 5.72 17.79
N GLU A 5 -22.41 4.90 16.74
CA GLU A 5 -21.13 4.30 16.36
C GLU A 5 -20.10 5.33 15.88
N ILE A 6 -20.55 6.37 15.15
CA ILE A 6 -19.65 7.46 14.73
C ILE A 6 -19.13 8.22 15.94
N GLN A 7 -19.99 8.52 16.93
CA GLN A 7 -19.56 9.18 18.16
C GLN A 7 -18.60 8.30 18.97
N ALA A 8 -18.90 7.00 19.10
CA ALA A 8 -18.02 6.05 19.75
C ALA A 8 -16.64 5.97 19.07
N TYR A 9 -16.61 6.03 17.73
CA TYR A 9 -15.36 6.05 16.98
C TYR A 9 -14.56 7.35 17.16
N LEU A 10 -15.22 8.51 17.21
CA LEU A 10 -14.55 9.79 17.45
C LEU A 10 -13.98 9.86 18.88
N ALA A 11 -14.71 9.36 19.88
CA ALA A 11 -14.20 9.22 21.25
C ALA A 11 -12.99 8.27 21.31
N TRP A 12 -13.09 7.11 20.66
CA TRP A 12 -11.97 6.17 20.54
C TRP A 12 -10.74 6.80 19.87
N MET A 13 -10.93 7.66 18.85
CA MET A 13 -9.82 8.40 18.24
C MET A 13 -9.16 9.40 19.20
N ALA A 14 -9.94 10.06 20.06
CA ALA A 14 -9.39 10.93 21.09
C ALA A 14 -8.53 10.14 22.09
N ASP A 15 -9.01 8.99 22.54
CA ASP A 15 -8.30 8.12 23.48
C ASP A 15 -7.02 7.51 22.88
N ASN A 16 -6.98 7.34 21.56
CA ASN A 16 -5.82 6.77 20.84
C ASN A 16 -4.84 7.85 20.32
N ALA A 17 -4.85 9.04 20.92
CA ALA A 17 -3.90 10.12 20.66
C ALA A 17 -3.81 10.57 19.19
N TYR A 18 -4.93 10.55 18.46
CA TYR A 18 -4.99 11.17 17.13
C TYR A 18 -4.87 12.70 17.25
N SER A 19 -4.24 13.36 16.27
CA SER A 19 -4.16 14.82 16.26
C SER A 19 -5.54 15.47 16.16
N LYS A 20 -5.76 16.61 16.83
CA LYS A 20 -7.04 17.35 16.82
C LYS A 20 -7.52 17.63 15.39
N GLY A 21 -6.64 18.11 14.50
CA GLY A 21 -7.00 18.34 13.09
C GLY A 21 -7.41 17.08 12.32
N THR A 22 -6.87 15.90 12.67
CA THR A 22 -7.35 14.63 12.08
C THR A 22 -8.73 14.25 12.60
N GLN A 23 -8.98 14.44 13.89
CA GLN A 23 -10.28 14.17 14.51
C GLN A 23 -11.37 15.07 13.89
N GLU A 24 -11.09 16.37 13.73
CA GLU A 24 -12.00 17.33 13.11
C GLU A 24 -12.29 17.01 11.64
N ASN A 25 -11.26 16.67 10.84
CA ASN A 25 -11.48 16.27 9.46
C ASN A 25 -12.33 14.99 9.37
N TYR A 26 -12.09 14.02 10.25
CA TYR A 26 -12.86 12.77 10.27
C TYR A 26 -14.30 13.01 10.74
N LYS A 27 -14.51 13.86 11.75
CA LYS A 27 -15.85 14.28 12.20
C LYS A 27 -16.65 14.91 11.06
N ARG A 28 -16.03 15.81 10.29
CA ARG A 28 -16.65 16.44 9.12
C ARG A 28 -17.05 15.41 8.05
N ILE A 29 -16.12 14.53 7.67
CA ILE A 29 -16.35 13.50 6.64
C ILE A 29 -17.44 12.51 7.08
N LEU A 30 -17.41 12.05 8.34
CA LEU A 30 -18.39 11.11 8.88
C LEU A 30 -19.76 11.76 9.06
N GLY A 31 -19.82 13.06 9.39
CA GLY A 31 -21.07 13.81 9.41
C GLY A 31 -21.72 13.90 8.02
N GLN A 32 -20.94 14.21 6.99
CA GLN A 32 -21.42 14.21 5.61
C GLN A 32 -21.89 12.81 5.17
N PHE A 33 -21.17 11.77 5.58
CA PHE A 33 -21.55 10.38 5.32
C PHE A 33 -22.88 10.01 6.00
N LEU A 34 -23.09 10.44 7.25
CA LEU A 34 -24.34 10.22 7.98
C LEU A 34 -25.52 10.90 7.27
N SER A 35 -25.36 12.15 6.83
CA SER A 35 -26.40 12.87 6.09
C SER A 35 -26.75 12.16 4.77
N PHE A 36 -25.74 11.68 4.04
CA PHE A 36 -25.93 10.91 2.80
C PHE A 36 -26.66 9.58 3.04
N VAL A 37 -26.32 8.87 4.13
CA VAL A 37 -26.98 7.60 4.47
C VAL A 37 -28.45 7.84 4.86
N ARG A 38 -28.72 8.91 5.61
CA ARG A 38 -30.07 9.33 6.00
C ARG A 38 -30.93 9.72 4.80
N SER A 39 -30.38 10.53 3.88
CA SER A 39 -31.10 10.95 2.67
C SER A 39 -31.39 9.77 1.72
N GLY A 40 -30.48 8.80 1.62
CA GLY A 40 -30.63 7.64 0.74
C GLY A 40 -31.37 6.44 1.35
N ARG A 41 -31.79 6.50 2.63
CA ARG A 41 -32.47 5.40 3.37
C ARG A 41 -31.77 4.03 3.25
N TYR A 42 -30.45 4.01 3.26
CA TYR A 42 -29.68 2.76 3.12
C TYR A 42 -29.82 1.87 4.36
N ARG A 43 -29.99 0.56 4.17
CA ARG A 43 -29.95 -0.44 5.25
C ARG A 43 -28.51 -0.62 5.74
N TRP A 44 -28.32 -0.96 7.02
CA TRP A 44 -26.99 -1.15 7.63
C TRP A 44 -26.05 -2.06 6.80
N ASN A 45 -26.60 -3.13 6.24
CA ASN A 45 -25.86 -4.08 5.41
C ASN A 45 -25.51 -3.56 4.01
N ASP A 46 -26.03 -2.42 3.56
CA ASP A 46 -25.79 -1.87 2.22
C ASP A 46 -24.97 -0.57 2.26
N VAL A 47 -24.92 0.07 3.43
CA VAL A 47 -24.18 1.32 3.70
C VAL A 47 -22.68 1.19 3.37
N PHE A 48 -22.07 0.06 3.74
CA PHE A 48 -20.62 -0.15 3.61
C PHE A 48 -20.21 -0.84 2.31
N THR A 49 -21.02 -0.80 1.24
CA THR A 49 -20.68 -1.39 -0.07
C THR A 49 -19.84 -0.44 -0.94
N TYR A 50 -19.08 -1.01 -1.90
CA TYR A 50 -18.35 -0.23 -2.90
C TYR A 50 -19.27 0.70 -3.71
N LYS A 51 -20.47 0.22 -4.05
CA LYS A 51 -21.48 0.99 -4.82
C LYS A 51 -21.92 2.24 -4.04
N THR A 52 -22.31 2.09 -2.77
CA THR A 52 -22.71 3.20 -1.91
C THR A 52 -21.57 4.19 -1.69
N MET A 53 -20.33 3.71 -1.57
CA MET A 53 -19.16 4.59 -1.40
C MET A 53 -18.84 5.39 -2.67
N MET A 54 -19.00 4.81 -3.85
CA MET A 54 -18.84 5.51 -5.12
C MET A 54 -19.90 6.60 -5.30
N LEU A 55 -21.16 6.32 -4.92
CA LEU A 55 -22.22 7.32 -4.92
C LEU A 55 -21.89 8.48 -3.96
N PHE A 56 -21.46 8.17 -2.73
CA PHE A 56 -21.02 9.18 -1.77
C PHE A 56 -19.88 10.04 -2.31
N LYS A 57 -18.88 9.41 -2.93
CA LYS A 57 -17.73 10.10 -3.53
C LYS A 57 -18.16 11.05 -4.66
N ASN A 58 -19.06 10.60 -5.54
CA ASN A 58 -19.54 11.38 -6.67
C ASN A 58 -20.40 12.58 -6.21
N VAL A 59 -21.23 12.40 -5.18
CA VAL A 59 -22.11 13.46 -4.65
C VAL A 59 -21.34 14.53 -3.88
N ASN A 60 -20.31 14.16 -3.12
CA ASN A 60 -19.64 15.09 -2.20
C ASN A 60 -18.32 15.65 -2.75
N GLY A 61 -17.82 15.18 -3.91
CA GLY A 61 -16.56 15.63 -4.49
C GLY A 61 -15.32 15.37 -3.62
N LEU A 62 -15.46 14.63 -2.51
CA LEU A 62 -14.39 14.40 -1.56
C LEU A 62 -13.41 13.34 -2.08
N GLY A 63 -12.17 13.77 -2.33
CA GLY A 63 -11.05 12.85 -2.61
C GLY A 63 -10.63 12.00 -1.40
N GLU A 64 -11.12 12.29 -0.20
CA GLU A 64 -10.62 11.71 1.06
C GLU A 64 -11.64 10.76 1.72
N ILE A 65 -11.62 9.49 1.30
CA ILE A 65 -12.44 8.42 1.91
C ILE A 65 -11.80 7.89 3.21
N HIS A 66 -10.62 8.40 3.58
CA HIS A 66 -9.80 7.88 4.69
C HIS A 66 -10.52 7.88 6.04
N GLY A 67 -11.39 8.87 6.29
CA GLY A 67 -12.25 8.93 7.48
C GLY A 67 -13.15 7.70 7.60
N ILE A 68 -13.84 7.40 6.51
CA ILE A 68 -14.76 6.25 6.43
C ILE A 68 -13.96 4.93 6.43
N SER A 69 -12.78 4.89 5.79
CA SER A 69 -11.90 3.70 5.82
C SER A 69 -11.45 3.34 7.24
N GLY A 70 -11.17 4.35 8.06
CA GLY A 70 -10.81 4.15 9.46
C GLY A 70 -12.00 3.64 10.27
N PHE A 71 -13.16 4.26 10.07
CA PHE A 71 -14.41 3.88 10.73
C PHE A 71 -14.84 2.45 10.43
N THR A 72 -14.78 1.99 9.17
CA THR A 72 -15.13 0.60 8.83
C THR A 72 -14.18 -0.41 9.48
N ARG A 73 -12.89 -0.10 9.60
CA ARG A 73 -11.94 -0.95 10.34
C ARG A 73 -12.25 -1.01 11.84
N TYR A 74 -12.65 0.12 12.43
CA TYR A 74 -13.07 0.16 13.83
C TYR A 74 -14.28 -0.74 14.08
N LEU A 75 -15.31 -0.64 13.24
CA LEU A 75 -16.50 -1.49 13.32
C LEU A 75 -16.17 -2.97 13.15
N TYR A 76 -15.25 -3.30 12.24
CA TYR A 76 -14.79 -4.68 12.05
C TYR A 76 -14.07 -5.21 13.30
N LYS A 77 -13.18 -4.42 13.91
CA LYS A 77 -12.48 -4.80 15.14
C LYS A 77 -13.45 -5.04 16.31
N LYS A 78 -14.57 -4.32 16.34
CA LYS A 78 -15.66 -4.48 17.33
C LYS A 78 -16.66 -5.59 16.97
N GLY A 79 -16.46 -6.32 15.87
CA GLY A 79 -17.34 -7.40 15.43
C GLY A 79 -18.71 -6.95 14.88
N LYS A 80 -18.93 -5.65 14.68
CA LYS A 80 -20.22 -5.10 14.21
C LYS A 80 -20.45 -5.27 12.71
N ILE A 81 -19.39 -5.60 11.97
CA ILE A 81 -19.43 -5.99 10.56
C ILE A 81 -18.57 -7.23 10.35
N ALA A 82 -19.01 -8.15 9.49
CA ALA A 82 -18.33 -9.43 9.27
C ALA A 82 -17.00 -9.32 8.49
N VAL A 83 -16.82 -8.25 7.70
CA VAL A 83 -15.62 -8.02 6.88
C VAL A 83 -15.33 -6.51 6.90
N PRO A 84 -14.07 -6.05 7.00
CA PRO A 84 -13.73 -4.66 6.75
C PRO A 84 -13.95 -4.45 5.25
N ARG A 85 -15.19 -4.07 4.88
CA ARG A 85 -15.65 -4.15 3.50
C ARG A 85 -14.70 -3.38 2.59
N PRO A 86 -14.25 -4.00 1.49
CA PRO A 86 -13.23 -3.38 0.66
C PRO A 86 -13.82 -2.13 0.02
N MET A 87 -13.20 -1.00 0.30
CA MET A 87 -13.40 0.26 -0.43
C MET A 87 -12.77 0.23 -1.83
N ARG A 88 -12.40 -0.96 -2.30
CA ARG A 88 -11.78 -1.18 -3.60
C ARG A 88 -12.84 -1.77 -4.51
N LYS A 89 -12.87 -1.31 -5.76
CA LYS A 89 -13.69 -1.89 -6.82
C LYS A 89 -13.47 -3.41 -6.78
N PRO A 90 -14.53 -4.23 -6.64
CA PRO A 90 -14.35 -5.67 -6.78
C PRO A 90 -13.73 -5.87 -8.16
N PRO A 91 -12.67 -6.68 -8.24
CA PRO A 91 -12.04 -6.86 -9.53
C PRO A 91 -13.07 -7.50 -10.48
N PRO A 92 -13.06 -7.12 -11.77
CA PRO A 92 -13.95 -7.75 -12.71
C PRO A 92 -13.70 -9.27 -12.74
N PRO A 93 -14.76 -10.06 -12.98
CA PRO A 93 -14.61 -11.50 -13.13
C PRO A 93 -13.67 -11.75 -14.31
N LEU A 94 -12.69 -12.62 -14.08
CA LEU A 94 -11.77 -13.05 -15.12
C LEU A 94 -12.12 -14.49 -15.51
N PRO A 95 -11.93 -14.88 -16.77
CA PRO A 95 -12.05 -16.28 -17.18
C PRO A 95 -11.13 -17.18 -16.34
N THR A 96 -11.55 -18.44 -16.14
CA THR A 96 -10.89 -19.41 -15.24
C THR A 96 -9.39 -19.54 -15.50
N ILE A 97 -8.96 -19.49 -16.75
CA ILE A 97 -7.54 -19.60 -17.15
C ILE A 97 -6.66 -18.52 -16.50
N TYR A 98 -7.16 -17.29 -16.36
CA TYR A 98 -6.42 -16.19 -15.74
C TYR A 98 -6.40 -16.31 -14.22
N GLU A 99 -7.51 -16.73 -13.61
CA GLU A 99 -7.58 -16.99 -12.17
C GLU A 99 -6.61 -18.11 -11.77
N ASP A 100 -6.55 -19.19 -12.56
CA ASP A 100 -5.63 -20.32 -12.36
C ASP A 100 -4.17 -19.88 -12.43
N PHE A 101 -3.82 -19.01 -13.37
CA PHE A 101 -2.48 -18.42 -13.43
C PHE A 101 -2.14 -17.67 -12.14
N MET A 102 -3.06 -16.89 -11.59
CA MET A 102 -2.79 -16.17 -10.34
C MET A 102 -2.61 -17.13 -9.16
N VAL A 103 -3.41 -18.20 -9.09
CA VAL A 103 -3.26 -19.25 -8.06
C VAL A 103 -1.90 -19.94 -8.20
N HIS A 104 -1.52 -20.33 -9.42
CA HIS A 104 -0.22 -20.91 -9.73
C HIS A 104 0.92 -19.95 -9.35
N HIS A 105 0.85 -18.69 -9.78
CA HIS A 105 1.89 -17.70 -9.50
C HIS A 105 1.99 -17.38 -7.99
N LYS A 106 0.89 -17.45 -7.24
CA LYS A 106 0.93 -17.33 -5.78
C LYS A 106 1.60 -18.53 -5.13
N ARG A 107 1.30 -19.76 -5.61
CA ARG A 107 1.83 -21.02 -5.07
C ARG A 107 3.32 -21.21 -5.34
N TYR A 108 3.77 -21.00 -6.58
CA TYR A 108 5.14 -21.33 -7.00
C TYR A 108 6.12 -20.16 -6.91
N ARG A 109 5.66 -18.90 -6.96
CA ARG A 109 6.54 -17.71 -6.94
C ARG A 109 6.44 -16.89 -5.65
N GLN A 110 5.71 -17.39 -4.64
CA GLN A 110 5.48 -16.71 -3.36
C GLN A 110 5.09 -15.23 -3.54
N ALA A 111 4.28 -14.96 -4.56
CA ALA A 111 3.98 -13.60 -4.95
C ALA A 111 3.18 -12.89 -3.86
N THR A 112 3.60 -11.68 -3.52
CA THR A 112 2.87 -10.86 -2.54
C THR A 112 1.48 -10.51 -3.07
N ASN A 113 0.52 -10.27 -2.17
CA ASN A 113 -0.83 -9.85 -2.54
C ASN A 113 -0.83 -8.57 -3.41
N ILE A 114 0.17 -7.71 -3.24
CA ILE A 114 0.36 -6.51 -4.06
C ILE A 114 0.74 -6.89 -5.50
N ALA A 115 1.70 -7.80 -5.66
CA ALA A 115 2.09 -8.28 -6.97
C ALA A 115 0.92 -8.96 -7.70
N VAL A 116 0.14 -9.79 -7.01
CA VAL A 116 -1.07 -10.43 -7.58
C VAL A 116 -2.10 -9.38 -8.01
N ALA A 117 -2.31 -8.33 -7.22
CA ALA A 117 -3.23 -7.24 -7.59
C ALA A 117 -2.76 -6.47 -8.84
N HIS A 118 -1.45 -6.23 -8.98
CA HIS A 118 -0.90 -5.60 -10.19
C HIS A 118 -0.99 -6.51 -11.41
N ILE A 119 -0.67 -7.81 -11.26
CA ILE A 119 -0.83 -8.82 -12.31
C ILE A 119 -2.28 -8.82 -12.79
N ARG A 120 -3.24 -8.91 -11.87
CA ARG A 120 -4.67 -8.91 -12.20
C ARG A 120 -5.08 -7.70 -13.02
N ARG A 121 -4.60 -6.51 -12.66
CA ARG A 121 -4.89 -5.28 -13.40
C ARG A 121 -4.45 -5.36 -14.86
N VAL A 122 -3.28 -5.92 -15.12
CA VAL A 122 -2.76 -6.11 -16.49
C VAL A 122 -3.58 -7.17 -17.23
N LEU A 123 -3.88 -8.29 -16.58
CA LEU A 123 -4.65 -9.37 -17.21
C LEU A 123 -6.08 -8.98 -17.55
N VAL A 124 -6.75 -8.19 -16.71
CA VAL A 124 -8.08 -7.64 -17.01
C VAL A 124 -8.05 -6.76 -18.25
N ALA A 125 -7.04 -5.90 -18.37
CA ALA A 125 -6.91 -5.04 -19.55
C ALA A 125 -6.58 -5.85 -20.81
N PHE A 126 -5.74 -6.89 -20.67
CA PHE A 126 -5.39 -7.79 -21.76
C PHE A 126 -6.59 -8.63 -22.23
N ASP A 127 -7.37 -9.18 -21.30
CA ASP A 127 -8.57 -9.95 -21.61
C ASP A 127 -9.62 -9.08 -22.32
N ALA A 128 -9.84 -7.86 -21.84
CA ALA A 128 -10.73 -6.91 -22.51
C ALA A 128 -10.27 -6.57 -23.93
N TYR A 129 -8.96 -6.44 -24.16
CA TYR A 129 -8.39 -6.24 -25.49
C TYR A 129 -8.61 -7.45 -26.40
N CYS A 130 -8.38 -8.67 -25.91
CA CYS A 130 -8.63 -9.90 -26.66
C CYS A 130 -10.11 -10.04 -27.02
N GLN A 131 -11.03 -9.75 -26.09
CA GLN A 131 -12.47 -9.81 -26.34
C GLN A 131 -12.92 -8.78 -27.39
N GLN A 132 -12.42 -7.54 -27.32
CA GLN A 132 -12.73 -6.51 -28.32
C GLN A 132 -12.20 -6.87 -29.71
N GLY A 133 -11.05 -7.53 -29.79
CA GLY A 133 -10.46 -7.98 -31.04
C GLY A 133 -10.96 -9.34 -31.55
N GLY A 134 -11.80 -10.05 -30.78
CA GLY A 134 -12.19 -11.44 -31.10
C GLY A 134 -11.01 -12.42 -31.12
N ILE A 135 -9.96 -12.14 -30.36
CA ILE A 135 -8.71 -12.92 -30.38
C ILE A 135 -8.81 -14.05 -29.37
N GLU A 136 -8.76 -15.29 -29.85
CA GLU A 136 -8.64 -16.45 -28.98
C GLU A 136 -7.21 -16.61 -28.45
N LEU A 137 -7.06 -17.10 -27.22
CA LEU A 137 -5.74 -17.34 -26.63
C LEU A 137 -4.90 -18.36 -27.42
N ARG A 138 -5.54 -19.26 -28.17
CA ARG A 138 -4.86 -20.26 -29.02
C ARG A 138 -4.27 -19.66 -30.29
N SER A 139 -4.89 -18.61 -30.83
CA SER A 139 -4.47 -17.93 -32.05
C SER A 139 -3.66 -16.65 -31.75
N LEU A 140 -3.21 -16.49 -30.50
CA LEU A 140 -2.45 -15.32 -30.09
C LEU A 140 -1.12 -15.24 -30.86
N ARG A 141 -0.84 -14.07 -31.43
CA ARG A 141 0.41 -13.78 -32.13
C ARG A 141 1.14 -12.61 -31.47
N ILE A 142 2.41 -12.42 -31.82
CA ILE A 142 3.24 -11.37 -31.23
C ILE A 142 2.72 -9.97 -31.58
N GLU A 143 2.12 -9.80 -32.76
CA GLU A 143 1.57 -8.51 -33.21
C GLU A 143 0.42 -8.05 -32.31
N HIS A 144 -0.41 -8.99 -31.83
CA HIS A 144 -1.48 -8.70 -30.88
C HIS A 144 -0.92 -8.24 -29.52
N VAL A 145 0.16 -8.88 -29.07
CA VAL A 145 0.82 -8.52 -27.80
C VAL A 145 1.48 -7.14 -27.90
N ASP A 146 2.12 -6.83 -29.03
CA ASP A 146 2.74 -5.53 -29.26
C ASP A 146 1.71 -4.41 -29.46
N ALA A 147 0.61 -4.68 -30.16
CA ALA A 147 -0.50 -3.75 -30.28
C ALA A 147 -1.15 -3.46 -28.91
N PHE A 148 -1.37 -4.49 -28.09
CA PHE A 148 -1.81 -4.33 -26.71
C PHE A 148 -0.84 -3.48 -25.89
N HIS A 149 0.47 -3.78 -25.95
CA HIS A 149 1.48 -2.99 -25.26
C HIS A 149 1.43 -1.51 -25.68
N LYS A 150 1.32 -1.21 -26.99
CA LYS A 150 1.22 0.17 -27.49
C LYS A 150 -0.01 0.89 -26.95
N ALA A 151 -1.17 0.24 -26.98
CA ALA A 151 -2.43 0.80 -26.49
C ALA A 151 -2.43 0.99 -24.97
N PHE A 152 -2.02 -0.04 -24.23
CA PHE A 152 -2.06 -0.04 -22.77
C PHE A 152 -1.00 0.87 -22.15
N PHE A 153 0.18 1.01 -22.76
CA PHE A 153 1.29 1.76 -22.18
C PHE A 153 1.33 3.25 -22.50
N LYS A 154 0.44 3.76 -23.38
CA LYS A 154 0.43 5.16 -23.85
C LYS A 154 0.61 6.18 -22.72
N ASP A 155 -0.14 6.03 -21.64
CA ASP A 155 -0.16 6.99 -20.52
C ASP A 155 0.75 6.62 -19.34
N PHE A 156 1.48 5.51 -19.42
CA PHE A 156 2.34 5.03 -18.34
C PHE A 156 3.78 5.51 -18.49
N LYS A 157 4.45 5.73 -17.36
CA LYS A 157 5.90 5.96 -17.30
C LYS A 157 6.66 4.67 -17.64
N GLU A 158 7.85 4.81 -18.23
CA GLU A 158 8.71 3.69 -18.66
C GLU A 158 8.93 2.62 -17.58
N GLU A 159 9.26 3.04 -16.36
CA GLU A 159 9.49 2.13 -15.23
C GLU A 159 8.27 1.23 -14.96
N SER A 160 7.06 1.77 -15.11
CA SER A 160 5.80 1.02 -14.95
C SER A 160 5.55 0.10 -16.14
N ARG A 161 5.92 0.52 -17.36
CA ARG A 161 5.81 -0.30 -18.59
C ARG A 161 6.66 -1.56 -18.47
N GLY A 162 7.90 -1.44 -17.97
CA GLY A 162 8.79 -2.59 -17.77
C GLY A 162 8.23 -3.63 -16.79
N VAL A 163 7.67 -3.17 -15.66
CA VAL A 163 7.04 -4.05 -14.66
C VAL A 163 5.82 -4.77 -15.23
N TYR A 164 4.94 -4.05 -15.93
CA TYR A 164 3.74 -4.64 -16.52
C TYR A 164 4.02 -5.59 -17.68
N ARG A 165 5.00 -5.25 -18.54
CA ARG A 165 5.51 -6.16 -19.58
C ARG A 165 6.02 -7.46 -18.97
N ASN A 166 6.74 -7.39 -17.86
CA ASN A 166 7.21 -8.59 -17.15
C ASN A 166 6.06 -9.44 -16.59
N TYR A 167 4.96 -8.84 -16.14
CA TYR A 167 3.77 -9.61 -15.72
C TYR A 167 3.11 -10.32 -16.90
N LEU A 168 2.95 -9.64 -18.03
CA LEU A 168 2.39 -10.27 -19.24
C LEU A 168 3.31 -11.38 -19.76
N LYS A 169 4.62 -11.15 -19.79
CA LYS A 169 5.62 -12.16 -20.18
C LYS A 169 5.50 -13.44 -19.33
N LYS A 170 5.32 -13.31 -18.01
CA LYS A 170 5.11 -14.46 -17.12
C LYS A 170 3.80 -15.20 -17.43
N PHE A 171 2.74 -14.47 -17.77
CA PHE A 171 1.47 -15.09 -18.15
C PHE A 171 1.59 -15.84 -19.48
N LEU A 172 2.23 -15.26 -20.50
CA LEU A 172 2.48 -15.92 -21.78
C LEU A 172 3.33 -17.20 -21.60
N SER A 173 4.35 -17.12 -20.75
CA SER A 173 5.20 -18.28 -20.40
C SER A 173 4.38 -19.38 -19.71
N TYR A 174 3.43 -19.01 -18.84
CA TYR A 174 2.49 -19.96 -18.24
C TYR A 174 1.55 -20.60 -19.27
N LEU A 175 1.02 -19.82 -20.22
CA LEU A 175 0.17 -20.35 -21.29
C LEU A 175 0.91 -21.36 -22.18
N TYR A 176 2.20 -21.16 -22.41
CA TYR A 176 3.05 -22.04 -23.19
C TYR A 176 3.46 -23.30 -22.41
N HIS A 177 4.11 -23.17 -21.25
CA HIS A 177 4.70 -24.31 -20.54
C HIS A 177 3.67 -25.15 -19.76
N GLU A 178 2.76 -24.49 -19.02
CA GLU A 178 1.87 -25.17 -18.07
C GLU A 178 0.55 -25.58 -18.74
N ARG A 179 -0.01 -24.70 -19.58
CA ARG A 179 -1.31 -24.93 -20.22
C ARG A 179 -1.21 -25.46 -21.66
N ARG A 180 -0.06 -25.31 -22.33
CA ARG A 180 0.16 -25.70 -23.74
C ARG A 180 -0.95 -25.21 -24.70
N ILE A 181 -1.54 -24.04 -24.40
CA ILE A 181 -2.60 -23.43 -25.20
C ILE A 181 -2.01 -22.73 -26.41
N VAL A 182 -0.84 -22.12 -26.23
CA VAL A 182 -0.07 -21.46 -27.28
C VAL A 182 1.02 -22.42 -27.72
N THR A 183 1.20 -22.60 -29.03
CA THR A 183 2.19 -23.51 -29.63
C THR A 183 3.58 -22.88 -29.75
N VAL A 184 3.67 -21.55 -29.69
CA VAL A 184 4.90 -20.77 -29.81
C VAL A 184 5.20 -20.06 -28.49
N ASP A 185 6.47 -20.01 -28.10
CA ASP A 185 6.89 -19.24 -26.94
C ASP A 185 6.89 -17.72 -27.25
N LEU A 186 5.71 -17.11 -27.10
CA LEU A 186 5.56 -15.66 -27.24
C LEU A 186 6.29 -14.90 -26.13
N ALA A 187 6.59 -15.52 -24.99
CA ALA A 187 7.20 -14.84 -23.86
C ALA A 187 8.67 -14.45 -24.15
N SER A 188 9.41 -15.30 -24.85
CA SER A 188 10.78 -14.99 -25.29
C SER A 188 10.82 -13.83 -26.29
N MET A 189 9.81 -13.73 -27.17
CA MET A 189 9.68 -12.67 -28.17
C MET A 189 9.31 -11.31 -27.59
N VAL A 190 8.69 -11.28 -26.39
CA VAL A 190 8.42 -10.02 -25.69
C VAL A 190 9.72 -9.45 -25.13
N VAL A 191 10.34 -8.55 -25.92
CA VAL A 191 11.54 -7.80 -25.55
C VAL A 191 11.17 -6.38 -25.16
N GLY A 192 11.52 -5.96 -23.95
CA GLY A 192 11.41 -4.56 -23.51
C GLY A 192 12.67 -3.77 -23.88
N ARG A 193 12.56 -2.43 -23.92
CA ARG A 193 13.73 -1.57 -24.02
C ARG A 193 14.71 -1.91 -22.88
N ARG A 194 15.99 -2.09 -23.21
CA ARG A 194 17.04 -2.34 -22.23
C ARG A 194 17.23 -1.06 -21.40
N GLU A 195 16.90 -1.12 -20.12
CA GLU A 195 17.23 -0.05 -19.17
C GLU A 195 18.63 -0.30 -18.62
N TYR A 196 19.56 0.62 -18.90
CA TYR A 196 20.90 0.57 -18.34
C TYR A 196 20.86 1.05 -16.89
N ILE A 197 21.50 0.30 -15.99
CA ILE A 197 21.53 0.55 -14.54
C ILE A 197 22.03 1.97 -14.21
N HIS A 198 22.82 2.59 -15.09
CA HIS A 198 23.39 3.93 -14.94
C HIS A 198 22.70 5.04 -15.74
N ALA A 199 21.55 4.77 -16.37
CA ALA A 199 20.85 5.79 -17.15
C ALA A 199 20.33 6.97 -16.29
N LYS A 200 20.28 6.80 -14.96
CA LYS A 200 19.97 7.86 -14.00
C LYS A 200 21.01 7.84 -12.88
N PRO A 201 21.60 8.99 -12.51
CA PRO A 201 22.49 9.04 -11.36
C PRO A 201 21.74 8.66 -10.08
N PRO A 202 22.38 7.93 -9.14
CA PRO A 202 21.76 7.64 -7.85
C PRO A 202 21.40 8.95 -7.15
N LYS A 203 20.16 9.04 -6.66
CA LYS A 203 19.69 10.20 -5.90
C LYS A 203 20.16 10.04 -4.45
N PHE A 204 21.10 10.89 -4.03
CA PHE A 204 21.53 11.00 -2.64
C PHE A 204 21.23 12.40 -2.10
N LEU A 205 20.97 12.50 -0.81
CA LEU A 205 20.82 13.79 -0.14
C LEU A 205 22.20 14.34 0.21
N ARG A 206 22.44 15.62 -0.10
CA ARG A 206 23.66 16.30 0.35
C ARG A 206 23.59 16.58 1.86
N PRO A 207 24.73 16.73 2.58
CA PRO A 207 24.73 16.99 4.02
C PRO A 207 23.82 18.16 4.44
N ALA A 208 23.83 19.26 3.69
CA ALA A 208 22.94 20.41 3.93
C ALA A 208 21.45 20.10 3.72
N GLU A 209 21.11 19.16 2.84
CA GLU A 209 19.72 18.70 2.66
C GLU A 209 19.27 17.79 3.79
N VAL A 210 20.16 16.95 4.29
CA VAL A 210 19.92 16.11 5.48
C VAL A 210 19.69 16.98 6.71
N GLN A 211 20.53 17.99 6.92
CA GLN A 211 20.33 18.96 8.01
C GLN A 211 18.97 19.65 7.90
N ARG A 212 18.64 20.20 6.72
CA ARG A 212 17.32 20.81 6.49
C ARG A 212 16.16 19.84 6.73
N LEU A 213 16.31 18.56 6.35
CA LEU A 213 15.31 17.53 6.60
C LEU A 213 15.08 17.36 8.11
N PHE A 214 16.14 17.15 8.89
CA PHE A 214 16.00 16.97 10.34
C PHE A 214 15.53 18.24 11.05
N SER A 215 15.97 19.43 10.64
CA SER A 215 15.49 20.72 11.18
C SER A 215 14.02 20.98 10.86
N SER A 216 13.48 20.44 9.76
CA SER A 216 12.06 20.58 9.42
C SER A 216 11.13 19.69 10.25
N LEU A 217 11.68 18.69 10.95
CA LEU A 217 10.90 17.82 11.83
C LEU A 217 10.62 18.58 13.13
N ASN A 218 9.35 18.66 13.51
CA ASN A 218 8.93 19.29 14.76
C ASN A 218 8.74 18.23 15.86
N PRO A 219 9.72 18.02 16.77
CA PRO A 219 9.62 17.04 17.86
C PRO A 219 8.76 17.54 19.04
N SER A 220 7.94 18.58 18.90
CA SER A 220 7.08 19.07 19.99
C SER A 220 5.72 18.35 20.08
N SER A 221 5.40 17.44 19.14
CA SER A 221 4.19 16.62 19.18
C SER A 221 4.52 15.14 19.22
N ALA A 222 3.65 14.31 19.80
CA ALA A 222 3.83 12.86 19.82
C ALA A 222 4.05 12.27 18.42
N SER A 223 3.33 12.81 17.41
CA SER A 223 3.52 12.41 16.01
C SER A 223 4.88 12.82 15.44
N GLY A 224 5.39 13.97 15.86
CA GLY A 224 6.67 14.53 15.44
C GLY A 224 7.85 13.79 16.06
N ILE A 225 7.77 13.45 17.35
CA ILE A 225 8.76 12.62 18.05
C ILE A 225 8.84 11.24 17.39
N ARG A 226 7.69 10.64 17.05
CA ARG A 226 7.65 9.38 16.29
C ARG A 226 8.33 9.51 14.93
N THR A 227 7.99 10.54 14.15
CA THR A 227 8.58 10.76 12.83
C THR A 227 10.09 11.01 12.93
N TYR A 228 10.54 11.75 13.95
CA TYR A 228 11.95 12.00 14.23
C TYR A 228 12.72 10.70 14.50
N ALA A 229 12.18 9.84 15.37
CA ALA A 229 12.80 8.56 15.68
C ALA A 229 12.82 7.60 14.47
N MET A 230 11.72 7.54 13.70
CA MET A 230 11.67 6.76 12.46
C MET A 230 12.67 7.27 11.41
N MET A 231 12.88 8.58 11.32
CA MET A 231 13.84 9.16 10.37
C MET A 231 15.28 8.82 10.74
N HIS A 232 15.62 8.85 12.03
CA HIS A 232 16.92 8.37 12.52
C HIS A 232 17.12 6.90 12.12
N LEU A 233 16.18 6.01 12.45
CA LEU A 233 16.27 4.60 12.03
C LEU A 233 16.41 4.41 10.51
N ALA A 234 15.75 5.23 9.69
CA ALA A 234 15.85 5.13 8.23
C ALA A 234 17.21 5.61 7.72
N TYR A 235 17.68 6.77 8.19
CA TYR A 235 18.87 7.43 7.67
C TYR A 235 20.16 6.84 8.23
N THR A 236 20.22 6.62 9.55
CA THR A 236 21.46 6.24 10.25
C THR A 236 21.71 4.74 10.17
N MET A 237 20.64 3.94 10.29
CA MET A 237 20.70 2.47 10.23
C MET A 237 20.40 1.92 8.82
N GLY A 238 20.03 2.78 7.87
CA GLY A 238 19.73 2.38 6.48
C GLY A 238 18.49 1.48 6.34
N LEU A 239 17.57 1.50 7.30
CA LEU A 239 16.43 0.59 7.33
C LEU A 239 15.34 1.02 6.36
N ARG A 240 14.73 0.06 5.68
CA ARG A 240 13.57 0.33 4.81
C ARG A 240 12.33 0.62 5.65
N PRO A 241 11.37 1.42 5.15
CA PRO A 241 10.13 1.72 5.89
C PRO A 241 9.37 0.48 6.37
N GLN A 242 9.37 -0.60 5.56
CA GLN A 242 8.76 -1.87 5.95
C GLN A 242 9.51 -2.55 7.09
N GLU A 243 10.84 -2.51 7.09
CA GLU A 243 11.67 -3.08 8.16
C GLU A 243 11.41 -2.32 9.47
N ILE A 244 11.45 -0.98 9.44
CA ILE A 244 11.19 -0.12 10.61
C ILE A 244 9.82 -0.41 11.23
N SER A 245 8.81 -0.60 10.40
CA SER A 245 7.46 -0.83 10.88
C SER A 245 7.22 -2.19 11.55
N LEU A 246 8.09 -3.16 11.29
CA LEU A 246 8.00 -4.51 11.82
C LEU A 246 8.88 -4.73 13.05
N ILE A 247 9.70 -3.74 13.43
CA ILE A 247 10.50 -3.76 14.65
C ILE A 247 9.58 -3.90 15.86
N ARG A 248 9.87 -4.87 16.73
CA ARG A 248 9.23 -5.05 18.03
C ARG A 248 10.03 -4.37 19.12
N LEU A 249 9.39 -4.06 20.25
CA LEU A 249 10.10 -3.51 21.40
C LEU A 249 11.18 -4.47 21.91
N SER A 250 10.91 -5.78 21.86
CA SER A 250 11.85 -6.85 22.21
C SER A 250 13.08 -6.93 21.28
N ASP A 251 13.00 -6.34 20.08
CA ASP A 251 14.09 -6.38 19.12
C ASP A 251 15.16 -5.31 19.40
N ILE A 252 14.85 -4.34 20.29
CA ILE A 252 15.74 -3.24 20.66
C ILE A 252 16.33 -3.54 22.04
N ARG A 253 17.63 -3.81 22.09
CA ARG A 253 18.37 -4.06 23.33
C ARG A 253 19.08 -2.78 23.75
N PHE A 254 18.44 -2.00 24.62
CA PHE A 254 18.91 -0.68 25.03
C PHE A 254 20.27 -0.72 25.76
N THR A 255 20.46 -1.70 26.65
CA THR A 255 21.69 -1.87 27.42
C THR A 255 22.89 -2.15 26.51
N GLU A 256 22.70 -3.02 25.53
CA GLU A 256 23.74 -3.42 24.58
C GLU A 256 23.86 -2.48 23.37
N LYS A 257 22.93 -1.53 23.23
CA LYS A 257 22.77 -0.67 22.05
C LYS A 257 22.68 -1.49 20.75
N LEU A 258 21.91 -2.59 20.75
CA LEU A 258 21.75 -3.46 19.58
C LEU A 258 20.31 -3.48 19.07
N LEU A 259 20.15 -3.51 17.75
CA LEU A 259 18.87 -3.70 17.07
C LEU A 259 18.92 -4.98 16.25
N ARG A 260 17.97 -5.88 16.53
CA ARG A 260 17.74 -7.08 15.71
C ARG A 260 16.66 -6.80 14.66
N VAL A 261 17.00 -6.95 13.38
CA VAL A 261 16.06 -6.82 12.27
C VAL A 261 15.72 -8.21 11.75
N CYS A 262 14.62 -8.77 12.26
CA CYS A 262 14.21 -10.15 11.97
C CYS A 262 13.70 -10.34 10.54
N VAL A 263 12.87 -9.40 10.03
CA VAL A 263 12.24 -9.53 8.70
C VAL A 263 12.95 -8.65 7.69
N ARG A 264 13.69 -9.26 6.77
CA ARG A 264 14.41 -8.55 5.70
C ARG A 264 14.17 -9.19 4.34
N LYS A 265 14.55 -8.45 3.29
CA LYS A 265 14.53 -8.98 1.92
C LYS A 265 15.39 -10.24 1.85
N GLY A 266 14.81 -11.32 1.33
CA GLY A 266 15.50 -12.61 1.18
C GLY A 266 15.60 -13.42 2.48
N ASP A 267 14.81 -13.08 3.51
CA ASP A 267 14.77 -13.80 4.79
C ASP A 267 16.13 -13.90 5.49
N ASN A 268 16.93 -12.83 5.38
CA ASN A 268 18.26 -12.74 5.98
C ASN A 268 18.25 -11.78 7.18
N PRO A 269 17.99 -12.27 8.40
CA PRO A 269 17.96 -11.44 9.60
C PRO A 269 19.33 -10.83 9.88
N LEU A 270 19.34 -9.65 10.49
CA LEU A 270 20.58 -8.92 10.78
C LEU A 270 20.52 -8.27 12.15
N GLU A 271 21.66 -8.22 12.83
CA GLU A 271 21.82 -7.47 14.07
C GLU A 271 22.85 -6.36 13.88
N LEU A 272 22.52 -5.14 14.34
CA LEU A 272 23.35 -3.95 14.13
C LEU A 272 23.48 -3.12 15.42
N PRO A 273 24.67 -2.55 15.69
CA PRO A 273 24.82 -1.56 16.75
C PRO A 273 24.06 -0.28 16.40
N ILE A 274 23.33 0.26 17.37
CA ILE A 274 22.54 1.48 17.25
C ILE A 274 23.41 2.67 17.67
N PRO A 275 23.62 3.67 16.79
CA PRO A 275 24.31 4.89 17.15
C PRO A 275 23.60 5.65 18.28
N GLU A 276 24.37 6.37 19.09
CA GLU A 276 23.85 7.02 20.30
C GLU A 276 22.74 8.05 20.03
N HIS A 277 22.86 8.85 18.96
CA HIS A 277 21.80 9.80 18.60
C HIS A 277 20.48 9.08 18.21
N THR A 278 20.60 7.90 17.60
CA THR A 278 19.45 7.09 17.18
C THR A 278 18.77 6.44 18.38
N ILE A 279 19.55 5.86 19.30
CA ILE A 279 18.98 5.24 20.51
C ILE A 279 18.29 6.28 21.40
N LYS A 280 18.85 7.49 21.50
CA LYS A 280 18.22 8.63 22.21
C LYS A 280 16.88 9.01 21.59
N ALA A 281 16.81 9.14 20.26
CA ALA A 281 15.56 9.44 19.56
C ALA A 281 14.51 8.32 19.74
N VAL A 282 14.96 7.07 19.68
CA VAL A 282 14.12 5.88 19.89
C VAL A 282 13.56 5.85 21.31
N ALA A 283 14.40 6.07 22.32
CA ALA A 283 14.01 6.11 23.73
C ALA A 283 13.05 7.27 24.03
N ALA A 284 13.31 8.46 23.49
CA ALA A 284 12.44 9.63 23.63
C ALA A 284 11.01 9.33 23.14
N TYR A 285 10.89 8.61 22.01
CA TYR A 285 9.59 8.18 21.53
C TYR A 285 8.91 7.16 22.44
N ILE A 286 9.63 6.11 22.88
CA ILE A 286 9.04 5.04 23.72
C ILE A 286 8.56 5.59 25.06
N ILE A 287 9.35 6.44 25.70
CA ILE A 287 9.06 6.99 27.03
C ILE A 287 8.04 8.13 26.94
N GLY A 288 8.24 9.06 26.00
CA GLY A 288 7.53 10.34 26.02
C GLY A 288 6.33 10.46 25.09
N SER A 289 6.11 9.52 24.16
CA SER A 289 5.10 9.73 23.09
C SER A 289 4.39 8.50 22.58
N ARG A 290 4.90 7.30 22.87
CA ARG A 290 4.27 6.06 22.45
C ARG A 290 2.98 5.83 23.24
N PRO A 291 1.82 5.68 22.57
CA PRO A 291 0.58 5.34 23.25
C PRO A 291 0.68 4.01 24.00
N LYS A 292 0.11 3.95 25.20
CA LYS A 292 -0.04 2.70 25.96
C LYS A 292 -0.96 1.77 25.17
N SER A 293 -0.42 0.64 24.73
CA SER A 293 -1.15 -0.36 23.96
C SER A 293 -0.49 -1.73 24.08
N ASP A 294 -1.28 -2.79 23.94
CA ASP A 294 -0.81 -4.19 23.93
C ASP A 294 -0.03 -4.56 22.65
N CYS A 295 0.10 -3.60 21.72
CA CYS A 295 0.86 -3.78 20.50
C CYS A 295 2.34 -3.89 20.85
N ASN A 296 3.01 -5.00 20.49
CA ASN A 296 4.46 -5.14 20.74
C ASN A 296 5.33 -4.44 19.67
N TYR A 297 4.73 -3.85 18.64
CA TYR A 297 5.50 -3.11 17.62
C TYR A 297 6.03 -1.79 18.19
N TYR A 298 7.26 -1.46 17.80
CA TYR A 298 7.92 -0.21 18.13
C TYR A 298 7.07 0.96 17.60
N VAL A 299 6.81 0.99 16.29
CA VAL A 299 5.93 2.00 15.69
C VAL A 299 4.47 1.59 15.85
N THR A 300 3.77 2.23 16.77
CA THR A 300 2.30 2.19 16.80
C THR A 300 1.79 3.12 15.71
N ILE A 301 1.22 2.53 14.67
CA ILE A 301 0.51 3.27 13.64
C ILE A 301 -0.95 3.36 14.11
N PRO A 302 -1.49 4.56 14.42
CA PRO A 302 -2.92 4.74 14.50
C PRO A 302 -3.50 4.25 13.18
N THR A 303 -4.37 3.25 13.24
CA THR A 303 -4.76 2.27 12.20
C THR A 303 -5.40 2.88 10.93
N THR A 304 -5.19 4.15 10.63
CA THR A 304 -5.74 4.88 9.49
C THR A 304 -4.72 5.23 8.42
N GLN A 305 -3.41 5.31 8.70
CA GLN A 305 -2.40 5.62 7.68
C GLN A 305 -1.93 4.36 6.96
N THR A 306 -2.54 4.12 5.80
CA THR A 306 -1.97 3.24 4.79
C THR A 306 -0.63 3.84 4.37
N TYR A 307 0.44 3.02 4.38
CA TYR A 307 1.85 3.37 4.08
C TYR A 307 2.10 4.23 2.82
N HIS A 308 1.12 4.38 1.93
CA HIS A 308 1.34 4.87 0.58
C HIS A 308 1.28 6.40 0.40
N SER A 309 0.67 7.17 1.30
CA SER A 309 0.41 8.60 1.01
C SER A 309 1.44 9.59 1.57
N ARG A 310 2.21 9.25 2.62
CA ARG A 310 3.18 10.19 3.22
C ARG A 310 4.63 10.08 2.76
N PHE A 311 5.04 8.98 2.10
CA PHE A 311 6.38 8.90 1.50
C PHE A 311 6.53 9.66 0.16
N LYS A 312 5.47 10.33 -0.32
CA LYS A 312 5.55 11.23 -1.49
C LYS A 312 6.39 12.49 -1.26
N PHE A 313 6.86 12.76 -0.03
CA PHE A 313 7.68 13.93 0.28
C PHE A 313 9.08 13.92 -0.34
N LEU A 314 9.58 12.79 -0.86
CA LEU A 314 10.89 12.71 -1.52
C LEU A 314 10.84 12.82 -3.05
N SER A 315 9.66 13.05 -3.66
CA SER A 315 9.49 13.10 -5.13
C SER A 315 8.88 14.41 -5.63
N ARG A 316 9.03 15.50 -4.88
CA ARG A 316 8.79 16.85 -5.37
C ARG A 316 10.02 17.72 -5.11
N LYS A 317 11.00 17.57 -5.98
CA LYS A 317 11.79 18.71 -6.45
C LYS A 317 11.78 18.64 -7.96
N THR A 318 11.30 19.75 -8.53
CA THR A 318 11.40 20.17 -9.93
C THR A 318 12.77 19.89 -10.51
#